data_AF-A0A6I1QQB6-F1
#
_entry.id   AF-A0A6I1QQB6-F1
#
_cell.length_a   1.000
_cell.length_b   1.000
_cell.length_c   1.000
_cell.angle_alpha   90.00
_cell.angle_beta   90.00
_cell.angle_gamma   90.00
#
_symmetry.space_group_name_H-M   'P 1'
#
loop_
_entity.id
_entity.type
_entity.pdbx_description
1 polymer ?
#
loop_
_entity_poly.entity_id
_entity_poly.type
_entity_poly.pdbx_seq_one_letter_code
_entity_poly.pdbx_strand_id
1 'polypeptide(L)'
;MDKPRDRFALGWEFDERNLKHLARRDIDQRIVLEVASNQPILIENTHGRAATHKMIGPDNDGQLWTFAVLEVEPEIWRVVTGWKATRNKEIRTWLSEAES
;
A
#
# COMPACT_ATOMS: atom_id res chain seq x y z
N MET A 1 13.20 0.49 -21.01
CA MET A 1 11.85 0.73 -20.50
C MET A 1 11.93 0.35 -19.03
N ASP A 2 12.16 1.33 -18.16
CA ASP A 2 12.29 1.07 -16.72
C ASP A 2 11.02 0.40 -16.23
N LYS A 3 11.15 -0.78 -15.63
CA LYS A 3 10.05 -1.39 -14.89
C LYS A 3 9.75 -0.46 -13.71
N PRO A 4 8.49 -0.16 -13.36
CA PRO A 4 8.14 0.71 -12.23
C PRO A 4 8.39 0.04 -10.86
N ARG A 5 9.50 -0.69 -10.71
CA ARG A 5 9.90 -1.40 -9.49
C ARG A 5 10.66 -0.52 -8.50
N ASP A 6 11.16 0.64 -8.93
CA ASP A 6 12.24 1.33 -8.17
C ASP A 6 11.87 2.66 -7.52
N ARG A 7 10.64 3.16 -7.63
CA ARG A 7 10.22 4.36 -6.88
C ARG A 7 9.45 3.97 -5.62
N PHE A 8 10.17 3.34 -4.69
CA PHE A 8 9.66 3.22 -3.32
C PHE A 8 9.59 4.61 -2.69
N ALA A 9 8.54 4.84 -1.89
CA ALA A 9 8.35 6.07 -1.13
C ALA A 9 9.62 6.39 -0.32
N LEU A 10 10.19 7.58 -0.50
CA LEU A 10 11.21 8.10 0.41
C LEU A 10 10.59 8.62 1.71
N GLY A 11 9.29 8.96 1.69
CA GLY A 11 8.56 9.46 2.85
C GLY A 11 7.09 9.06 2.87
N TRP A 12 6.53 9.05 4.09
CA TRP A 12 5.11 8.77 4.33
C TRP A 12 4.45 9.93 5.07
N GLU A 13 3.28 10.32 4.60
CA GLU A 13 2.46 11.34 5.25
C GLU A 13 1.28 10.71 5.99
N PHE A 14 1.21 10.98 7.29
CA PHE A 14 0.11 10.55 8.15
C PHE A 14 -0.49 11.78 8.85
N ASP A 15 -1.70 12.16 8.46
CA ASP A 15 -2.47 13.18 9.18
C ASP A 15 -3.41 12.54 10.22
N GLU A 16 -3.78 13.32 11.26
CA GLU A 16 -4.65 12.81 12.34
C GLU A 16 -6.00 12.27 11.85
N ARG A 17 -6.60 12.90 10.83
CA ARG A 17 -7.91 12.51 10.32
C ARG A 17 -7.82 11.17 9.61
N ASN A 18 -6.75 10.96 8.87
CA ASN A 18 -6.39 9.74 8.18
C ASN A 18 -6.10 8.62 9.17
N LEU A 19 -5.24 8.85 10.17
CA LEU A 19 -4.97 7.87 11.21
C LEU A 19 -6.25 7.45 11.97
N LYS A 20 -7.13 8.40 12.30
CA LYS A 20 -8.47 8.09 12.88
C LYS A 20 -9.34 7.25 11.94
N HIS A 21 -9.21 7.45 10.62
CA HIS A 21 -9.93 6.65 9.62
C HIS A 21 -9.38 5.22 9.50
N LEU A 22 -8.05 5.07 9.54
CA LEU A 22 -7.35 3.78 9.47
C LEU A 22 -7.57 2.96 10.75
N ALA A 23 -7.53 3.60 11.92
CA ALA A 23 -7.74 2.94 13.21
C ALA A 23 -9.12 2.26 13.31
N ARG A 24 -10.15 2.79 12.64
CA ARG A 24 -11.48 2.15 12.55
C ARG A 24 -11.48 0.81 11.79
N ARG A 25 -10.37 0.46 11.16
CA ARG A 25 -10.15 -0.78 10.40
C ARG A 25 -8.98 -1.60 10.97
N ASP A 26 -8.60 -1.34 12.22
CA ASP A 26 -7.47 -1.98 12.90
C ASP A 26 -6.14 -1.80 12.13
N ILE A 27 -6.00 -0.66 11.46
CA ILE A 27 -4.78 -0.26 10.77
C ILE A 27 -4.17 0.90 11.55
N ASP A 28 -2.96 0.69 12.05
CA ASP A 28 -2.12 1.74 12.59
C ASP A 28 -1.03 2.13 11.58
N GLN A 29 -0.27 3.18 11.91
CA GLN A 29 0.86 3.64 11.11
C GLN A 29 1.94 2.57 10.97
N ARG A 30 2.15 1.73 11.99
CA ARG A 30 3.20 0.71 12.01
C ARG A 30 2.97 -0.31 10.91
N ILE A 31 1.75 -0.86 10.78
CA ILE A 31 1.43 -1.87 9.74
C ILE A 31 1.71 -1.32 8.34
N VAL A 32 1.37 -0.04 8.09
CA VAL A 32 1.67 0.60 6.80
C VAL A 32 3.17 0.61 6.52
N LEU A 33 3.97 1.02 7.51
CA LEU A 33 5.43 1.13 7.37
C LEU A 33 6.10 -0.25 7.25
N GLU A 34 5.58 -1.27 7.94
CA GLU A 34 6.04 -2.65 7.80
C GLU A 34 5.81 -3.17 6.39
N VAL A 35 4.58 -3.02 5.88
CA VAL A 35 4.24 -3.41 4.51
C VAL A 35 5.08 -2.63 3.50
N ALA A 36 5.29 -1.32 3.70
CA ALA A 36 6.15 -0.50 2.86
C ALA A 36 7.62 -0.99 2.83
N SER A 37 8.12 -1.49 3.96
CA SER A 37 9.49 -1.95 4.12
C SER A 37 9.72 -3.35 3.55
N ASN A 38 8.66 -4.15 3.44
CA ASN A 38 8.72 -5.55 2.98
C ASN A 38 8.57 -5.70 1.46
N GLN A 39 9.13 -4.75 0.70
CA GLN A 39 9.13 -4.73 -0.78
C GLN A 39 7.75 -5.02 -1.38
N PRO A 40 6.73 -4.22 -1.04
CA PRO A 40 5.40 -4.42 -1.57
C PRO A 40 5.37 -4.11 -3.07
N ILE A 41 4.37 -4.64 -3.76
CA ILE A 41 4.10 -4.23 -5.14
C ILE A 41 3.23 -2.98 -5.15
N LEU A 42 3.52 -2.10 -6.09
CA LEU A 42 2.72 -0.91 -6.38
C LEU A 42 2.06 -1.09 -7.74
N ILE A 43 0.73 -1.03 -7.76
CA ILE A 43 -0.07 -1.12 -8.99
C ILE A 43 -0.99 0.09 -9.11
N GLU A 44 -1.30 0.49 -10.34
CA GLU A 44 -2.27 1.55 -10.57
C GLU A 44 -3.65 1.17 -10.01
N ASN A 45 -4.32 2.15 -9.39
CA ASN A 45 -5.69 2.02 -8.96
C ASN A 45 -6.65 2.32 -10.12
N THR A 46 -7.92 1.93 -9.96
CA THR A 46 -8.95 2.28 -10.95
C THR A 46 -9.07 3.80 -11.09
N HIS A 47 -9.16 4.27 -12.33
CA HIS A 47 -9.27 5.69 -12.66
C HIS A 47 -10.46 6.38 -11.94
N GLY A 48 -10.29 7.65 -11.57
CA GLY A 48 -11.32 8.45 -10.88
C GLY A 48 -11.47 8.19 -9.37
N ARG A 49 -10.48 7.53 -8.74
CA ARG A 49 -10.46 7.27 -7.29
C ARG A 49 -9.55 8.26 -6.56
N ALA A 50 -9.84 8.46 -5.27
CA ALA A 50 -9.06 9.34 -4.39
C ALA A 50 -7.60 8.87 -4.17
N ALA A 51 -7.33 7.59 -4.37
CA ALA A 51 -5.99 7.01 -4.36
C ALA A 51 -5.58 6.64 -5.78
N THR A 52 -4.35 6.96 -6.17
CA THR A 52 -3.81 6.69 -7.51
C THR A 52 -3.24 5.29 -7.64
N HIS A 53 -2.77 4.69 -6.55
CA HIS A 53 -2.13 3.37 -6.56
C HIS A 53 -2.68 2.46 -5.46
N LYS A 54 -2.35 1.18 -5.57
CA LYS A 54 -2.47 0.20 -4.49
C LYS A 54 -1.10 -0.35 -4.16
N MET A 55 -0.77 -0.33 -2.88
CA MET A 55 0.39 -1.01 -2.31
C MET A 55 -0.09 -2.35 -1.74
N ILE A 56 0.50 -3.46 -2.18
CA ILE A 56 0.12 -4.80 -1.77
C ILE A 56 1.38 -5.51 -1.28
N GLY A 57 1.37 -6.02 -0.05
CA GLY A 57 2.52 -6.71 0.52
C GLY A 57 2.27 -7.21 1.94
N PRO A 58 3.15 -8.08 2.46
CA PRO A 58 3.03 -8.63 3.79
C PRO A 58 3.54 -7.66 4.86
N ASP A 59 2.89 -7.65 6.03
CA ASP A 59 3.50 -7.08 7.23
C ASP A 59 4.58 -8.04 7.81
N ASN A 60 5.14 -7.68 8.96
CA ASN A 60 6.20 -8.48 9.58
C ASN A 60 5.73 -9.85 10.10
N ASP A 61 4.43 -10.03 10.30
CA ASP A 61 3.82 -11.29 10.71
C ASP A 61 3.42 -12.16 9.50
N GLY A 62 3.69 -11.68 8.27
CA GLY A 62 3.33 -12.35 7.02
C GLY A 62 1.86 -12.18 6.62
N GLN A 63 1.09 -11.36 7.33
CA GLN A 63 -0.28 -11.04 6.95
C GLN A 63 -0.25 -10.13 5.72
N LEU A 64 -0.88 -10.57 4.62
CA LEU A 64 -0.96 -9.79 3.40
C LEU A 64 -1.96 -8.63 3.55
N TRP A 65 -1.54 -7.43 3.17
CA TRP A 65 -2.35 -6.22 3.19
C TRP A 65 -2.48 -5.61 1.80
N THR A 66 -3.55 -4.82 1.63
CA THR A 66 -3.72 -3.93 0.49
C THR A 66 -4.05 -2.54 1.00
N PHE A 67 -3.23 -1.56 0.61
CA PHE A 67 -3.43 -0.15 0.91
C PHE A 67 -3.70 0.62 -0.38
N ALA A 68 -4.77 1.41 -0.39
CA ALA A 68 -4.96 2.43 -1.40
C ALA A 68 -4.13 3.64 -1.02
N VAL A 69 -3.17 4.02 -1.87
CA VAL A 69 -2.18 5.07 -1.59
C VAL A 69 -2.21 6.17 -2.65
N LEU A 70 -1.83 7.37 -2.24
CA LEU A 70 -1.77 8.56 -3.08
C LEU A 70 -0.39 9.19 -2.93
N GLU A 71 0.33 9.38 -4.04
CA GLU A 71 1.52 10.25 -4.07
C GLU A 71 1.05 11.70 -3.93
N VAL A 72 1.43 12.37 -2.84
CA VAL A 72 1.01 13.74 -2.52
C VAL A 72 2.05 14.77 -2.93
N GLU A 73 3.33 14.37 -2.92
CA GLU A 73 4.49 15.06 -3.47
C GLU A 73 5.41 14.00 -4.07
N PRO A 74 6.37 14.37 -4.96
CA PRO A 74 7.34 13.41 -5.47
C PRO A 74 7.96 12.59 -4.34
N GLU A 75 7.81 11.26 -4.40
CA GLU A 75 8.35 10.31 -3.42
C GLU A 75 7.72 10.36 -2.01
N ILE A 76 6.70 11.19 -1.78
CA ILE A 76 5.93 11.27 -0.53
C ILE A 76 4.53 10.69 -0.75
N TRP A 77 4.21 9.67 0.04
CA TRP A 77 2.97 8.90 -0.12
C TRP A 77 2.06 9.00 1.10
N ARG A 78 0.76 9.05 0.84
CA ARG A 78 -0.29 9.03 1.86
C ARG A 78 -1.15 7.79 1.68
N VAL A 79 -1.37 7.03 2.75
CA VAL A 79 -2.36 5.95 2.76
C VAL A 79 -3.76 6.54 2.86
N VAL A 80 -4.66 6.23 1.94
CA VAL A 80 -6.05 6.71 1.99
C VAL A 80 -6.94 5.74 2.76
N THR A 81 -6.74 4.44 2.58
CA THR A 81 -7.44 3.36 3.28
C THR A 81 -6.68 2.05 3.08
N GLY A 82 -6.98 1.02 3.87
CA GLY A 82 -6.47 -0.33 3.63
C GLY A 82 -7.42 -1.41 4.11
N TRP A 83 -7.06 -2.66 3.79
CA TRP A 83 -7.72 -3.86 4.26
C TRP A 83 -6.76 -5.05 4.20
N LYS A 84 -7.01 -6.06 5.04
CA LYS A 84 -6.34 -7.36 4.93
C LYS A 84 -6.72 -8.00 3.59
N ALA A 85 -5.73 -8.46 2.83
CA ALA A 85 -5.95 -9.14 1.57
C ALA A 85 -6.54 -10.52 1.85
N THR A 86 -7.88 -10.60 1.85
CA THR A 86 -8.65 -11.82 2.11
C THR A 86 -9.25 -12.41 0.83
N ARG A 87 -9.12 -11.70 -0.31
CA ARG A 87 -9.67 -12.12 -1.60
C ARG A 87 -8.59 -12.68 -2.51
N ASN A 88 -8.96 -13.70 -3.27
CA ASN A 88 -8.09 -14.36 -4.26
C ASN A 88 -7.44 -13.40 -5.27
N LYS A 89 -8.07 -12.26 -5.58
CA LYS A 89 -7.54 -11.33 -6.57
C LYS A 89 -6.24 -10.68 -6.10
N GLU A 90 -6.21 -10.10 -4.90
CA GLU A 90 -5.01 -9.41 -4.38
C GLU A 90 -3.89 -10.40 -4.06
N ILE A 91 -4.25 -11.58 -3.53
CA ILE A 91 -3.31 -12.68 -3.28
C ILE A 91 -2.67 -13.13 -4.59
N ARG A 92 -3.45 -13.35 -5.65
CA ARG A 92 -2.91 -13.75 -6.96
C ARG A 92 -2.02 -12.66 -7.56
N THR A 93 -2.42 -11.39 -7.45
CA THR A 93 -1.60 -10.27 -7.94
C THR A 93 -0.27 -10.18 -7.18
N TRP A 94 -0.27 -10.39 -5.86
CA TRP A 94 0.96 -10.48 -5.08
C TRP A 94 1.85 -11.64 -5.56
N LEU A 95 1.30 -12.85 -5.67
CA LEU A 95 2.07 -14.04 -6.07
C LEU A 95 2.66 -13.91 -7.48
N SER A 96 1.90 -13.39 -8.45
CA SER A 96 2.39 -13.26 -9.84
C SER A 96 3.55 -12.29 -9.98
N GLU A 97 3.55 -11.22 -9.18
CA GLU A 97 4.56 -10.16 -9.24
C GLU A 97 5.76 -10.44 -8.34
N ALA A 98 5.56 -11.12 -7.20
CA ALA A 98 6.64 -11.52 -6.29
C ALA A 98 7.56 -12.61 -6.88
N GLU A 99 7.04 -13.43 -7.81
CA GLU A 99 7.81 -14.49 -8.50
C GLU A 99 8.49 -14.01 -9.81
N SER A 100 8.28 -12.75 -10.22
CA SER A 100 8.74 -12.18 -11.51
C SER A 100 9.94 -11.25 -11.39
#